data_AF-A0A0E9Q170-F1
#
_entry.id   AF-A0A0E9Q170-F1
#
_cell.length_a   1.000
_cell.length_b   1.000
_cell.length_c   1.000
_cell.angle_alpha   90.00
_cell.angle_beta   90.00
_cell.angle_gamma   90.00
#
_symmetry.space_group_name_H-M   'P 1'
#
loop_
_entity.id
_entity.type
_entity.pdbx_description
1 polymer ?
#
loop_
_entity_poly.entity_id
_entity_poly.type
_entity_poly.pdbx_seq_one_letter_code
_entity_poly.pdbx_strand_id
1 'polypeptide(L)'
;MIHYLLSGFELELYSMHEYYYIYWYLSEFLYAWLMSTLSRADSSQMAEERITEELQRRGSSKKTKKKKKTRPLSREITMSQAYRNMCAGMYKTMIALDMDGKVRKPQFELDSEQVRYEHRFRPFNSVVDPPTVALHPV
;
A
#
# COMPACT_ATOMS: atom_id res chain seq x y z
N MET A 1 -2.13 2.64 9.00
CA MET A 1 -2.72 1.40 8.45
C MET A 1 -1.67 0.36 8.07
N ILE A 2 -0.72 0.66 7.16
CA ILE A 2 0.33 -0.30 6.75
C ILE A 2 1.12 -0.84 7.95
N HIS A 3 1.74 0.04 8.74
CA HIS A 3 2.50 -0.38 9.92
C HIS A 3 1.65 -1.16 10.93
N TYR A 4 0.39 -0.78 11.14
CA TYR A 4 -0.53 -1.51 12.01
C TYR A 4 -0.69 -2.97 11.56
N LEU A 5 -0.88 -3.21 10.26
CA LEU A 5 -0.98 -4.58 9.74
C LEU A 5 0.37 -5.32 9.81
N LEU A 6 1.48 -4.65 9.52
CA LEU A 6 2.80 -5.29 9.60
C LEU A 6 3.15 -5.69 11.03
N SER A 7 2.84 -4.86 12.03
CA SER A 7 3.03 -5.20 13.44
C SER A 7 2.20 -6.41 13.87
N GLY A 8 1.07 -6.71 13.20
CA GLY A 8 0.33 -7.93 13.45
C GLY A 8 1.10 -9.21 13.09
N PHE A 9 2.02 -9.15 12.12
CA PHE A 9 2.94 -10.26 11.84
C PHE A 9 4.04 -10.36 12.90
N GLU A 10 4.64 -9.23 13.28
CA GLU A 10 5.70 -9.17 14.30
C GLU A 10 5.21 -9.69 15.66
N LEU A 11 3.94 -9.47 15.97
CA LEU A 11 3.29 -9.90 17.20
C LEU A 11 2.59 -11.26 17.07
N GLU A 12 2.78 -11.98 15.95
CA GLU A 12 2.19 -13.30 15.69
C GLU A 12 0.66 -13.34 15.88
N LEU A 13 -0.02 -12.24 15.58
CA LEU A 13 -1.46 -12.12 15.81
C LEU A 13 -2.28 -12.80 14.71
N TYR A 14 -1.67 -13.09 13.56
CA TYR A 14 -2.35 -13.69 12.41
C TYR A 14 -2.11 -15.19 12.36
N SER A 15 -3.16 -15.95 12.07
CA SER A 15 -3.04 -17.36 11.69
C SER A 15 -2.71 -17.50 10.21
N MET A 16 -2.07 -18.61 9.81
CA MET A 16 -1.66 -18.86 8.41
C MET A 16 -2.80 -18.71 7.40
N HIS A 17 -4.01 -19.16 7.74
CA HIS A 17 -5.19 -19.07 6.87
C HIS A 17 -5.70 -17.62 6.69
N GLU A 18 -5.22 -16.66 7.48
CA GLU A 18 -5.57 -15.25 7.39
C GLU A 18 -4.59 -14.47 6.48
N TYR A 19 -3.40 -15.02 6.23
CA TYR A 19 -2.32 -14.29 5.56
C TYR A 19 -2.71 -13.80 4.17
N TYR A 20 -3.52 -14.55 3.43
CA TYR A 20 -3.85 -14.19 2.06
C TYR A 20 -4.58 -12.84 1.99
N TYR A 21 -5.60 -12.60 2.83
CA TYR A 21 -6.35 -11.34 2.79
C TYR A 21 -5.57 -10.18 3.42
N ILE A 22 -4.64 -10.45 4.35
CA ILE A 22 -3.72 -9.42 4.87
C ILE A 22 -2.76 -8.95 3.78
N TYR A 23 -2.12 -9.89 3.08
CA TYR A 23 -1.19 -9.56 1.99
C TYR A 23 -1.91 -8.92 0.80
N TRP A 24 -3.11 -9.39 0.46
CA TRP A 24 -3.96 -8.76 -0.55
C TRP A 24 -4.30 -7.31 -0.19
N TYR A 25 -4.73 -7.06 1.05
CA TYR A 25 -5.08 -5.71 1.50
C TYR A 25 -3.86 -4.79 1.50
N LEU A 26 -2.68 -5.29 1.86
CA LEU A 26 -1.43 -4.55 1.75
C LEU A 26 -1.09 -4.23 0.28
N SER A 27 -1.17 -5.20 -0.63
CA SER A 27 -0.71 -5.04 -2.03
C SER A 27 -1.69 -4.26 -2.92
N GLU A 28 -2.95 -4.70 -2.96
CA GLU A 28 -3.94 -4.17 -3.90
C GLU A 28 -4.60 -2.90 -3.40
N PHE A 29 -4.60 -2.69 -2.09
CA PHE A 29 -5.27 -1.54 -1.49
C PHE A 29 -4.29 -0.53 -0.90
N LEU A 30 -3.61 -0.84 0.21
CA LEU A 30 -2.84 0.18 0.94
C LEU A 30 -1.61 0.70 0.19
N TYR A 31 -0.76 -0.18 -0.35
CA TYR A 31 0.41 0.27 -1.11
C TYR A 31 0.02 0.85 -2.47
N ALA A 32 -1.02 0.35 -3.11
CA ALA A 32 -1.55 0.93 -4.34
C ALA A 32 -2.04 2.37 -4.11
N TRP A 33 -2.76 2.60 -3.01
CA TRP A 33 -3.20 3.94 -2.61
C TRP A 33 -2.01 4.86 -2.29
N LEU A 34 -1.09 4.40 -1.43
CA LEU A 34 0.10 5.17 -1.06
C LEU A 34 0.91 5.59 -2.29
N MET A 35 1.13 4.67 -3.23
CA MET A 35 1.81 4.94 -4.50
C MET A 35 1.09 6.02 -5.32
N SER A 36 -0.23 5.93 -5.43
CA SER A 36 -1.05 6.93 -6.14
C SER A 36 -0.93 8.31 -5.49
N THR A 37 -1.04 8.38 -4.17
CA THR A 37 -0.92 9.64 -3.41
C THR A 37 0.47 10.24 -3.53
N LEU A 38 1.54 9.45 -3.36
CA LEU A 38 2.93 9.90 -3.53
C LEU A 38 3.19 10.39 -4.95
N SER A 39 2.71 9.68 -5.97
CA SER A 39 2.91 10.06 -7.37
C SER A 39 2.19 11.37 -7.72
N ARG A 40 0.99 11.59 -7.16
CA ARG A 40 0.26 12.86 -7.31
C ARG A 40 0.99 14.00 -6.61
N ALA A 41 1.49 13.78 -5.39
CA ALA A 41 2.26 14.78 -4.65
C ALA A 41 3.60 15.14 -5.34
N ASP A 42 4.32 14.13 -5.85
CA ASP A 42 5.57 14.33 -6.61
C ASP A 42 5.30 15.19 -7.85
N SER A 43 4.20 14.89 -8.56
CA SER A 43 3.79 15.62 -9.75
C SER A 43 3.39 17.07 -9.44
N SER A 44 2.64 17.32 -8.36
CA SER A 44 2.26 18.68 -7.97
C SER A 44 3.46 19.51 -7.54
N GLN A 45 4.38 18.94 -6.78
CA GLN A 45 5.60 19.63 -6.36
C GLN A 45 6.48 19.97 -7.57
N MET A 46 6.63 19.04 -8.52
CA MET A 46 7.35 19.33 -9.77
C MET A 46 6.69 20.43 -10.60
N ALA A 47 5.35 20.53 -10.59
CA ALA A 47 4.63 21.58 -11.30
C ALA A 47 4.85 22.96 -10.64
N GLU A 48 4.78 23.03 -9.32
CA GLU A 48 5.05 24.25 -8.55
C GLU A 48 6.48 24.75 -8.78
N GLU A 49 7.48 23.85 -8.71
CA GLU A 49 8.87 24.20 -8.98
C GLU A 49 9.09 24.76 -10.39
N ARG A 50 8.35 24.28 -11.40
CA ARG A 50 8.43 24.81 -12.77
C ARG A 50 7.89 26.23 -12.84
N ILE A 51 6.76 26.51 -12.19
CA ILE A 51 6.16 27.85 -12.13
C ILE A 51 7.11 28.82 -11.43
N THR A 52 7.69 28.42 -10.29
CA THR A 52 8.67 29.25 -9.58
C THR A 52 9.91 29.53 -10.43
N GLU A 53 10.43 28.54 -11.14
CA GLU A 53 11.57 28.74 -12.07
C GLU A 53 11.23 29.72 -13.20
N GLU A 54 10.03 29.64 -13.77
CA GLU A 54 9.59 30.55 -14.84
C GLU A 54 9.46 32.00 -14.33
N LEU A 55 8.91 32.18 -13.13
CA LEU A 55 8.82 33.49 -12.47
C LEU A 55 10.22 34.07 -12.18
N GLN A 56 11.16 33.25 -11.72
CA GLN A 56 12.55 33.69 -11.46
C GLN A 56 13.31 34.05 -12.74
N ARG A 57 13.08 33.32 -13.84
CA ARG A 57 13.71 33.61 -15.15
C ARG A 57 13.18 34.90 -15.79
N ARG A 58 11.94 35.30 -15.51
CA ARG A 58 11.39 36.59 -15.96
C ARG A 58 12.10 37.80 -15.34
N GLY A 59 12.78 37.64 -14.20
CA GLY A 59 13.51 38.71 -13.52
C GLY A 59 15.04 38.69 -13.66
N SER A 60 15.65 37.64 -14.23
CA SER A 60 17.12 37.49 -14.25
C SER A 60 17.65 36.90 -15.56
N SER A 61 18.49 37.66 -16.26
CA SER A 61 19.15 37.30 -17.53
C SER A 61 20.30 36.26 -17.38
N LYS A 62 20.53 35.72 -16.17
CA LYS A 62 21.66 34.79 -15.94
C LYS A 62 21.29 33.34 -16.30
N LYS A 63 21.94 32.82 -17.36
CA LYS A 63 21.93 31.40 -17.74
C LYS A 63 22.64 30.54 -16.68
N THR A 64 21.92 30.09 -15.67
CA THR A 64 22.43 29.09 -14.72
C THR A 64 22.26 27.68 -15.31
N LYS A 65 23.33 26.87 -15.30
CA LYS A 65 23.30 25.46 -15.76
C LYS A 65 22.19 24.70 -15.02
N LYS A 66 21.25 24.10 -15.77
CA LYS A 66 20.21 23.21 -15.20
C LYS A 66 20.90 21.99 -14.56
N LYS A 67 20.96 21.93 -13.23
CA LYS A 67 21.24 20.68 -12.52
C LYS A 67 20.08 19.73 -12.76
N LYS A 68 20.37 18.46 -13.02
CA LYS A 68 19.37 17.39 -13.15
C LYS A 68 18.61 17.31 -11.82
N LYS A 69 17.34 17.72 -11.81
CA LYS A 69 16.52 17.70 -10.60
C LYS A 69 16.12 16.27 -10.28
N THR A 70 16.46 15.84 -9.07
CA THR A 70 16.03 14.55 -8.51
C THR A 70 14.55 14.67 -8.14
N ARG A 71 13.75 13.66 -8.50
CA ARG A 71 12.33 13.60 -8.09
C ARG A 71 12.25 13.49 -6.56
N PRO A 72 11.60 14.44 -5.87
CA PRO A 72 11.59 14.51 -4.41
C PRO A 72 11.16 13.21 -3.72
N LEU A 73 10.13 12.55 -4.26
CA LEU A 73 9.53 11.34 -3.65
C LEU A 73 9.92 10.05 -4.38
N SER A 74 10.95 10.09 -5.23
CA SER A 74 11.34 8.92 -6.04
C SER A 74 11.66 7.70 -5.20
N ARG A 75 12.33 7.91 -4.05
CA ARG A 75 12.77 6.82 -3.18
C ARG A 75 11.56 6.15 -2.52
N GLU A 76 10.63 6.94 -2.00
CA GLU A 76 9.43 6.49 -1.32
C GLU A 76 8.49 5.75 -2.28
N ILE A 77 8.37 6.24 -3.52
CA ILE A 77 7.64 5.57 -4.59
C ILE A 77 8.29 4.22 -4.92
N THR A 78 9.60 4.19 -5.18
CA THR A 78 10.29 2.92 -5.49
C THR A 78 10.19 1.91 -4.34
N MET A 79 10.34 2.37 -3.10
CA MET A 79 10.23 1.51 -1.93
C MET A 79 8.81 0.96 -1.77
N SER A 80 7.78 1.81 -1.92
CA SER A 80 6.38 1.41 -1.84
C SER A 80 6.01 0.41 -2.95
N GLN A 81 6.58 0.57 -4.15
CA GLN A 81 6.42 -0.37 -5.25
C GLN A 81 7.06 -1.74 -4.93
N ALA A 82 8.24 -1.76 -4.33
CA ALA A 82 8.92 -2.99 -3.93
C ALA A 82 8.08 -3.75 -2.90
N TYR A 83 7.59 -3.07 -1.85
CA TYR A 83 6.73 -3.70 -0.85
C TYR A 83 5.40 -4.19 -1.43
N ARG A 84 4.77 -3.40 -2.32
CA ARG A 84 3.57 -3.84 -3.03
C ARG A 84 3.80 -5.17 -3.76
N ASN A 85 4.88 -5.28 -4.52
CA ASN A 85 5.20 -6.48 -5.29
C ASN A 85 5.50 -7.67 -4.40
N MET A 86 6.20 -7.45 -3.28
CA MET A 86 6.45 -8.49 -2.28
C MET A 86 5.14 -9.01 -1.68
N CYS A 87 4.25 -8.11 -1.23
CA CYS A 87 2.94 -8.50 -0.70
C CYS A 87 2.09 -9.22 -1.76
N ALA A 88 2.09 -8.75 -3.02
CA ALA A 88 1.36 -9.40 -4.11
C ALA A 88 1.89 -10.81 -4.39
N GLY A 89 3.21 -11.01 -4.31
CA GLY A 89 3.83 -12.33 -4.39
C GLY A 89 3.38 -13.24 -3.26
N MET A 90 3.45 -12.75 -2.01
CA MET A 90 3.02 -13.50 -0.83
C MET A 90 1.53 -13.87 -0.88
N TYR A 91 0.67 -12.95 -1.31
CA TYR A 91 -0.74 -13.23 -1.54
C TYR A 91 -0.94 -14.41 -2.49
N LYS A 92 -0.29 -14.37 -3.67
CA LYS A 92 -0.39 -15.46 -4.67
C LYS A 92 0.16 -16.78 -4.12
N THR A 93 1.26 -16.74 -3.39
CA THR A 93 1.82 -17.94 -2.73
C THR A 93 0.83 -18.52 -1.73
N MET A 94 0.18 -17.70 -0.90
CA MET A 94 -0.81 -18.17 0.06
C MET A 94 -2.02 -18.80 -0.61
N ILE A 95 -2.53 -18.20 -1.69
CA ILE A 95 -3.62 -18.77 -2.49
C ILE A 95 -3.18 -20.11 -3.11
N ALA A 96 -1.99 -20.19 -3.68
CA ALA A 96 -1.50 -21.43 -4.27
C ALA A 96 -1.33 -22.56 -3.23
N LEU A 97 -0.83 -22.23 -2.04
CA LEU A 97 -0.73 -23.18 -0.93
C LEU A 97 -2.11 -23.63 -0.43
N ASP A 98 -3.08 -22.73 -0.42
CA ASP A 98 -4.46 -23.06 -0.05
C ASP A 98 -5.10 -24.01 -1.05
N MET A 99 -4.95 -23.73 -2.34
CA MET A 99 -5.42 -24.59 -3.43
C MET A 99 -4.78 -25.98 -3.40
N ASP A 100 -3.53 -26.09 -2.96
CA ASP A 100 -2.80 -27.35 -2.79
C ASP A 100 -3.14 -28.05 -1.45
N GLY A 101 -4.08 -27.52 -0.66
CA GLY A 101 -4.50 -28.10 0.62
C GLY A 101 -3.46 -28.01 1.73
N LYS A 102 -2.41 -27.19 1.56
CA LYS A 102 -1.31 -27.03 2.53
C LYS A 102 -1.62 -26.02 3.63
N VAL A 103 -2.66 -25.21 3.48
CA VAL A 103 -3.11 -24.25 4.49
C VAL A 103 -4.12 -24.94 5.41
N ARG A 104 -3.76 -25.11 6.68
CA ARG A 104 -4.67 -25.64 7.68
C ARG A 104 -5.72 -24.59 8.05
N LYS A 105 -6.97 -24.83 7.65
CA LYS A 105 -8.14 -24.05 8.09
C LYS A 105 -8.74 -24.72 9.32
N PRO A 106 -8.98 -24.00 10.43
CA PRO A 106 -9.71 -24.57 11.54
C PRO A 106 -11.19 -24.76 11.15
N GLN A 107 -11.85 -25.71 11.80
CA GLN A 107 -13.27 -25.95 11.59
C GLN A 107 -14.05 -24.88 12.36
N PHE A 108 -14.71 -23.99 11.62
CA PHE A 108 -15.46 -22.89 12.21
C PHE A 108 -16.93 -23.30 12.32
N GLU A 109 -17.40 -23.57 13.54
CA GLU A 109 -18.82 -23.89 13.80
C GLU A 109 -19.64 -22.63 14.13
N LEU A 110 -19.00 -21.61 14.70
CA LEU A 110 -19.63 -20.39 15.23
C LEU A 110 -19.16 -19.10 14.55
N ASP A 111 -18.36 -19.21 13.49
CA ASP A 111 -17.70 -18.06 12.86
C ASP A 111 -17.57 -18.24 11.35
N SER A 112 -17.38 -17.13 10.63
CA SER A 112 -17.12 -17.12 9.20
C SER A 112 -15.87 -16.29 8.89
N GLU A 113 -15.29 -16.55 7.73
CA GLU A 113 -14.15 -15.78 7.25
C GLU A 113 -14.46 -14.28 7.12
N GLN A 114 -15.68 -13.96 6.71
CA GLN A 114 -16.14 -12.59 6.61
C GLN A 114 -16.11 -11.89 7.98
N VAL A 115 -16.60 -12.53 9.04
CA VAL A 115 -16.62 -11.94 10.39
C VAL A 115 -15.19 -11.72 10.90
N ARG A 116 -14.27 -12.66 10.66
CA ARG A 116 -12.85 -12.46 11.00
C ARG A 116 -12.23 -11.30 10.26
N TYR A 117 -12.47 -11.22 8.96
CA TYR A 117 -12.00 -10.10 8.14
C TYR A 117 -12.51 -8.77 8.71
N GLU A 118 -13.82 -8.65 8.93
CA GLU A 118 -14.43 -7.44 9.49
C GLU A 118 -13.84 -7.08 10.84
N HIS A 119 -13.62 -8.06 11.72
CA HIS A 119 -12.99 -7.84 13.02
C HIS A 119 -11.53 -7.37 12.88
N ARG A 120 -10.77 -7.95 11.94
CA ARG A 120 -9.36 -7.63 11.70
C ARG A 120 -9.16 -6.21 11.20
N PHE A 121 -10.05 -5.75 10.33
CA PHE A 121 -10.01 -4.43 9.72
C PHE A 121 -10.89 -3.40 10.44
N ARG A 122 -11.63 -3.80 11.48
CA ARG A 122 -12.46 -2.91 12.33
C ARG A 122 -11.75 -1.62 12.79
N PRO A 123 -10.46 -1.65 13.19
CA PRO A 123 -9.75 -0.42 13.58
C PRO A 123 -9.65 0.65 12.48
N PHE A 124 -9.92 0.28 11.23
CA PHE A 124 -9.89 1.18 10.08
C PHE A 124 -11.26 1.77 9.72
N ASN A 125 -12.36 1.30 10.31
CA ASN A 125 -13.70 1.78 9.98
C ASN A 125 -13.92 3.27 10.30
N SER A 126 -13.11 3.85 11.19
CA SER A 126 -13.15 5.30 11.48
C SER A 126 -12.27 6.14 10.55
N VAL A 127 -11.47 5.50 9.68
CA VAL A 127 -10.59 6.20 8.73
C VAL A 127 -11.34 6.39 7.42
N VAL A 128 -11.49 7.65 7.00
CA VAL A 128 -12.24 8.00 5.77
C VAL A 128 -11.43 7.69 4.51
N ASP A 129 -10.11 7.96 4.55
CA ASP A 129 -9.22 7.82 3.40
C ASP A 129 -7.99 6.97 3.73
N PRO A 130 -7.72 5.88 2.98
CA PRO A 130 -8.53 5.33 1.89
C PRO A 130 -9.79 4.58 2.42
N PRO A 131 -10.89 4.55 1.64
CA PRO A 131 -12.16 3.96 2.08
C PRO A 131 -12.05 2.45 2.31
N THR A 132 -12.65 1.93 3.39
CA THR A 132 -12.58 0.50 3.72
C THR A 132 -13.08 -0.40 2.58
N VAL A 133 -12.38 -1.52 2.35
CA VAL A 133 -12.74 -2.49 1.32
C VAL A 133 -13.39 -3.71 1.97
N ALA A 134 -14.50 -4.19 1.40
CA ALA A 134 -15.11 -5.45 1.81
C ALA A 134 -14.33 -6.65 1.25
N LEU A 135 -14.34 -7.78 1.96
CA LEU A 135 -13.76 -9.01 1.42
C LEU A 135 -14.58 -9.45 0.20
N HIS A 136 -13.93 -9.60 -0.96
CA HIS A 136 -14.55 -10.24 -2.10
C HIS A 136 -14.46 -11.76 -1.93
N PRO A 137 -15.56 -12.51 -2.05
CA PRO A 137 -15.49 -13.97 -2.03
C PRO A 137 -14.64 -14.44 -3.22
N VAL A 138 -13.65 -15.30 -2.91
CA VAL A 138 -12.81 -16.02 -3.88
C VAL A 138 -13.51 -17.30 -4.29
#